data_AF-A0A499VSJ1-F1
#
_entry.id   AF-A0A499VSJ1-F1
#
_cell.length_a   1.000
_cell.length_b   1.000
_cell.length_c   1.000
_cell.angle_alpha   90.00
_cell.angle_beta   90.00
_cell.angle_gamma   90.00
#
_symmetry.space_group_name_H-M   'P 1'
#
loop_
_entity.id
_entity.type
_entity.pdbx_description
1 polymer ?
#
loop_
_entity_poly.entity_id
_entity_poly.type
_entity_poly.pdbx_seq_one_letter_code
_entity_poly.pdbx_strand_id
1 'polypeptide(L)'
;MRDDRVPRAQGMITKLQELGVPVTWEQVARIAGDGSVGRPHIASALVELGVVESVSDAFTPEWLADGGRAYVEKHELDPFDAIRLVKAAGGVTVFAHPAASKRGRTVPESAIGELAAAGLDGIEVDHMDHEPATRARLRGLAADLGILATGSSDYHGSRKTCVLGEFTTDPEVYGEITRRATGAFPVPGTGGSHFA
;
A
#
# COMPACT_ATOMS: atom_id res chain seq x y z
N MET A 1 2.05 -6.57 -14.55
CA MET A 1 1.90 -6.25 -13.11
C MET A 1 3.18 -6.41 -12.25
N ARG A 2 4.00 -7.45 -12.43
CA ARG A 2 5.40 -7.47 -11.93
C ARG A 2 6.38 -7.03 -13.02
N ASP A 3 6.15 -7.47 -14.25
CA ASP A 3 7.02 -7.18 -15.40
C ASP A 3 7.08 -5.68 -15.76
N ASP A 4 6.08 -4.88 -15.40
CA ASP A 4 6.06 -3.44 -15.66
C ASP A 4 6.90 -2.63 -14.66
N ARG A 5 7.34 -3.22 -13.54
CA ARG A 5 8.02 -2.46 -12.48
C ARG A 5 9.43 -2.03 -12.90
N VAL A 6 10.17 -2.91 -13.57
CA VAL A 6 11.51 -2.61 -14.07
C VAL A 6 11.45 -1.58 -15.20
N PRO A 7 10.67 -1.77 -16.28
CA PRO A 7 10.51 -0.76 -17.33
C PRO A 7 10.04 0.59 -16.80
N ARG A 8 9.07 0.59 -15.87
CA ARG A 8 8.60 1.83 -15.25
C ARG A 8 9.70 2.51 -14.43
N ALA A 9 10.45 1.77 -13.61
CA ALA A 9 11.54 2.32 -12.84
C ALA A 9 12.67 2.86 -13.72
N GLN A 10 13.00 2.16 -14.80
CA GLN A 10 13.95 2.63 -15.82
C GLN A 10 13.46 3.92 -16.48
N GLY A 11 12.19 4.01 -16.86
CA GLY A 11 11.61 5.25 -17.40
C GLY A 11 11.67 6.43 -16.41
N MET A 12 11.45 6.18 -15.11
CA MET A 12 11.61 7.21 -14.07
C MET A 12 13.08 7.65 -13.94
N ILE A 13 14.03 6.72 -14.01
CA ILE A 13 15.47 7.01 -14.01
C ILE A 13 15.86 7.85 -15.22
N THR A 14 15.38 7.51 -16.42
CA THR A 14 15.63 8.29 -17.64
C THR A 14 15.13 9.72 -17.48
N LYS A 15 13.90 9.93 -16.98
CA LYS A 15 13.39 11.27 -16.70
C LYS A 15 14.25 12.03 -15.69
N LEU A 16 14.71 11.38 -14.62
CA LEU A 16 15.60 12.02 -13.64
C LEU A 16 16.94 12.43 -14.27
N GLN A 17 17.51 11.60 -15.15
CA GLN A 17 18.73 11.92 -15.89
C GLN A 17 18.53 13.11 -16.83
N GLU A 18 17.38 13.21 -17.52
CA GLU A 18 17.00 14.38 -18.32
C GLU A 18 16.87 15.66 -17.49
N LEU A 19 16.51 15.51 -16.20
CA LEU A 19 16.46 16.60 -15.22
C LEU A 19 17.84 16.95 -14.63
N GLY A 20 18.91 16.29 -15.08
CA GLY A 20 20.28 16.51 -14.61
C GLY A 20 20.65 15.74 -13.34
N VAL A 21 19.81 14.80 -12.89
CA VAL A 21 20.11 13.95 -11.72
C VAL A 21 20.83 12.68 -12.18
N PRO A 22 22.08 12.44 -11.75
CA PRO A 22 22.89 11.32 -12.25
C PRO A 22 22.56 9.98 -11.56
N VAL A 23 21.28 9.66 -11.41
CA VAL A 23 20.83 8.38 -10.85
C VAL A 23 21.03 7.26 -11.88
N THR A 24 21.51 6.09 -11.43
CA THR A 24 21.74 4.92 -12.29
C THR A 24 20.85 3.75 -11.94
N TRP A 25 20.64 2.86 -12.91
CA TRP A 25 19.91 1.62 -12.68
C TRP A 25 20.60 0.75 -11.63
N GLU A 26 21.92 0.64 -11.69
CA GLU A 26 22.74 -0.17 -10.79
C GLU A 26 22.61 0.31 -9.35
N GLN A 27 22.56 1.62 -9.13
CA GLN A 27 22.35 2.20 -7.80
C GLN A 27 20.96 1.80 -7.25
N VAL A 28 19.91 1.98 -8.05
CA VAL A 28 18.54 1.66 -7.64
C VAL A 28 18.36 0.15 -7.42
N ALA A 29 18.95 -0.68 -8.28
CA ALA A 29 18.92 -2.14 -8.16
C ALA A 29 19.65 -2.61 -6.90
N ARG A 30 20.83 -2.03 -6.60
CA ARG A 30 21.56 -2.31 -5.35
C ARG A 30 20.71 -1.97 -4.12
N ILE A 31 20.03 -0.83 -4.12
CA ILE A 31 19.16 -0.41 -3.01
C ILE A 31 17.96 -1.34 -2.84
N ALA A 32 17.41 -1.86 -3.95
CA ALA A 32 16.30 -2.80 -3.91
C ALA A 32 16.71 -4.20 -3.42
N GLY A 33 17.98 -4.60 -3.65
CA GLY A 33 18.48 -5.94 -3.34
C GLY A 33 17.68 -7.02 -4.07
N ASP A 34 17.34 -8.10 -3.36
CA ASP A 34 16.47 -9.17 -3.88
C ASP A 34 14.97 -8.78 -3.94
N GLY A 35 14.65 -7.57 -3.46
CA GLY A 35 13.30 -7.03 -3.44
C GLY A 35 12.84 -6.51 -4.81
N SER A 36 11.53 -6.31 -4.95
CA SER A 36 10.97 -5.70 -6.15
C SER A 36 11.31 -4.20 -6.23
N VAL A 37 11.91 -3.76 -7.34
CA VAL A 37 12.19 -2.35 -7.61
C VAL A 37 10.90 -1.51 -7.65
N GLY A 38 10.98 -0.26 -7.18
CA GLY A 38 9.85 0.68 -7.09
C GLY A 38 10.29 2.09 -6.69
N ARG A 39 9.33 3.03 -6.67
CA ARG A 39 9.57 4.46 -6.33
C ARG A 39 10.38 4.68 -5.04
N PRO A 40 10.15 3.94 -3.94
CA PRO A 40 10.93 4.14 -2.71
C PRO A 40 12.43 3.90 -2.90
N HIS A 41 12.83 2.96 -3.76
CA HIS A 41 14.24 2.70 -4.03
C HIS A 41 14.89 3.82 -4.86
N ILE A 42 14.12 4.41 -5.79
CA ILE A 42 14.54 5.60 -6.53
C ILE A 42 14.65 6.81 -5.58
N ALA A 43 13.69 6.99 -4.68
CA ALA A 43 13.74 8.04 -3.65
C ALA A 43 14.98 7.90 -2.75
N SER A 44 15.30 6.68 -2.31
CA SER A 44 16.54 6.42 -1.57
C SER A 44 17.79 6.73 -2.38
N ALA A 45 17.81 6.48 -3.69
CA ALA A 45 18.92 6.87 -4.55
C ALA A 45 19.06 8.42 -4.64
N LEU A 46 17.95 9.15 -4.66
CA LEU A 46 17.97 10.62 -4.61
C LEU A 46 18.54 11.14 -3.28
N VAL A 47 18.25 10.48 -2.17
CA VAL A 47 18.85 10.79 -0.86
C VAL A 47 20.36 10.50 -0.87
N GLU A 48 20.79 9.32 -1.36
CA GLU A 48 22.22 8.98 -1.46
C GLU A 48 23.00 9.98 -2.35
N LEU A 49 22.35 10.54 -3.38
CA LEU A 49 22.92 11.57 -4.26
C LEU A 49 22.84 12.99 -3.68
N GLY A 50 22.22 13.18 -2.50
CA GLY A 50 22.04 14.49 -1.88
C GLY A 50 21.05 15.42 -2.59
N VAL A 51 20.18 14.86 -3.46
CA VAL A 51 19.16 15.64 -4.20
C VAL A 51 18.00 16.05 -3.29
N VAL A 52 17.69 15.20 -2.30
CA VAL A 52 16.66 15.43 -1.28
C VAL A 52 17.16 14.96 0.08
N GLU A 53 16.64 15.55 1.16
CA GLU A 53 17.10 15.26 2.54
C GLU A 53 16.56 13.94 3.08
N SER A 54 15.34 13.57 2.69
CA SER A 54 14.71 12.33 3.11
C SER A 54 13.95 11.64 1.97
N VAL A 55 13.61 10.36 2.18
CA VAL A 55 12.78 9.58 1.23
C VAL A 55 11.43 10.26 1.00
N SER A 56 10.84 10.84 2.04
CA SER A 56 9.54 11.54 1.95
C SER A 56 9.62 12.78 1.05
N ASP A 57 10.75 13.50 1.07
CA ASP A 57 10.94 14.72 0.27
C ASP A 57 11.04 14.43 -1.24
N ALA A 58 11.33 13.18 -1.62
CA ALA A 58 11.26 12.72 -3.00
C ALA A 58 9.82 12.59 -3.54
N PHE A 59 8.81 12.50 -2.67
CA PHE A 59 7.40 12.32 -3.06
C PHE A 59 6.66 13.65 -3.20
N THR A 60 7.27 14.58 -3.94
CA THR A 60 6.69 15.90 -4.28
C THR A 60 6.43 16.02 -5.79
N PRO A 61 5.59 16.98 -6.23
CA PRO A 61 5.38 17.25 -7.66
C PRO A 61 6.68 17.59 -8.41
N GLU A 62 7.69 18.09 -7.71
CA GLU A 62 9.01 18.34 -8.29
C GLU A 62 9.69 17.03 -8.74
N TRP A 63 9.43 15.92 -8.06
CA TRP A 63 10.16 14.67 -8.26
C TRP A 63 9.22 13.50 -8.59
N LEU A 64 8.96 12.63 -7.60
CA LEU A 64 8.39 11.31 -7.82
C LEU A 64 6.91 11.22 -7.45
N ALA A 65 6.25 12.29 -7.01
CA ALA A 65 4.81 12.27 -6.71
C ALA A 65 3.99 11.91 -7.96
N ASP A 66 2.71 11.58 -7.76
CA ASP A 66 1.81 11.32 -8.88
C ASP A 66 1.65 12.60 -9.70
N GLY A 67 1.93 12.52 -11.00
CA GLY A 67 2.00 13.68 -11.90
C GLY A 67 3.29 14.51 -11.78
N GLY A 68 4.25 14.10 -10.95
CA GLY A 68 5.53 14.78 -10.80
C GLY A 68 6.45 14.66 -12.02
N ARG A 69 7.52 15.47 -12.07
CA ARG A 69 8.38 15.60 -13.26
C ARG A 69 8.98 14.28 -13.73
N ALA A 70 9.37 13.40 -12.79
CA ALA A 70 9.93 12.09 -13.08
C ALA A 70 8.90 10.95 -12.99
N TYR A 71 7.60 11.26 -12.85
CA TYR A 71 6.55 10.26 -12.76
C TYR A 71 6.35 9.54 -14.09
N VAL A 72 6.25 8.21 -14.04
CA VAL A 72 5.79 7.35 -15.13
C VAL A 72 4.52 6.67 -14.66
N GLU A 73 3.47 6.75 -15.47
CA GLU A 73 2.18 6.15 -15.14
C GLU A 73 2.32 4.64 -15.01
N LYS A 74 1.60 4.06 -14.05
CA LYS A 74 1.57 2.63 -13.82
C LYS A 74 0.31 2.09 -14.49
N HIS A 75 0.43 0.99 -15.22
CA HIS A 75 -0.78 0.23 -15.58
C HIS A 75 -1.38 -0.36 -14.29
N GLU A 76 -2.54 0.14 -13.89
CA GLU A 76 -3.26 -0.31 -12.71
C GLU A 76 -4.33 -1.31 -13.14
N LEU A 77 -4.42 -2.42 -12.42
CA LEU A 77 -5.52 -3.36 -12.62
C LEU A 77 -6.78 -2.73 -12.07
N ASP A 78 -7.87 -2.83 -12.82
CA ASP A 78 -9.17 -2.40 -12.37
C ASP A 78 -9.53 -3.09 -11.03
N PRO A 79 -10.02 -2.35 -10.02
CA PRO A 79 -10.26 -2.92 -8.70
C PRO A 79 -11.37 -3.97 -8.68
N PHE A 80 -12.34 -3.92 -9.60
CA PHE A 80 -13.37 -4.95 -9.75
C PHE A 80 -12.76 -6.24 -10.31
N ASP A 81 -11.84 -6.13 -11.27
CA ASP A 81 -11.06 -7.27 -11.76
C ASP A 81 -10.15 -7.85 -10.66
N ALA A 82 -9.53 -7.00 -9.86
CA ALA A 82 -8.71 -7.43 -8.73
C ALA A 82 -9.55 -8.24 -7.72
N ILE A 83 -10.74 -7.75 -7.36
CA ILE A 83 -11.68 -8.48 -6.51
C ILE A 83 -12.01 -9.83 -7.15
N ARG A 84 -12.46 -9.84 -8.40
CA ARG A 84 -12.83 -11.06 -9.13
C ARG A 84 -11.70 -12.10 -9.12
N LEU A 85 -10.47 -11.69 -9.38
CA LEU A 85 -9.30 -12.59 -9.41
C LEU A 85 -8.98 -13.16 -8.02
N VAL A 86 -8.97 -12.33 -6.98
CA VAL A 86 -8.71 -12.80 -5.60
C VAL A 86 -9.81 -13.77 -5.15
N LYS A 87 -11.08 -13.44 -5.42
CA LYS A 87 -12.21 -14.31 -5.07
C LYS A 87 -12.17 -15.62 -5.86
N ALA A 88 -11.82 -15.60 -7.15
CA ALA A 88 -11.65 -16.81 -7.95
C ALA A 88 -10.52 -17.71 -7.44
N ALA A 89 -9.49 -17.12 -6.81
CA ALA A 89 -8.43 -17.86 -6.12
C ALA A 89 -8.82 -18.32 -4.70
N GLY A 90 -10.06 -18.09 -4.25
CA GLY A 90 -10.53 -18.45 -2.91
C GLY A 90 -10.01 -17.52 -1.79
N GLY A 91 -9.54 -16.33 -2.14
CA GLY A 91 -9.04 -15.33 -1.21
C GLY A 91 -10.12 -14.39 -0.65
N VAL A 92 -9.71 -13.57 0.31
CA VAL A 92 -10.52 -12.52 0.95
C VAL A 92 -9.93 -11.16 0.58
N THR A 93 -10.78 -10.23 0.20
CA THR A 93 -10.37 -8.92 -0.35
C THR A 93 -10.55 -7.80 0.67
N VAL A 94 -9.48 -7.03 0.91
CA VAL A 94 -9.51 -5.89 1.84
C VAL A 94 -8.97 -4.64 1.13
N PHE A 95 -9.72 -3.54 1.18
CA PHE A 95 -9.23 -2.25 0.70
C PHE A 95 -8.29 -1.66 1.75
N ALA A 96 -6.99 -1.68 1.47
CA ALA A 96 -5.96 -1.07 2.30
C ALA A 96 -6.09 0.46 2.35
N HIS A 97 -5.98 1.01 3.58
CA HIS A 97 -5.92 2.43 3.94
C HIS A 97 -6.73 3.38 3.01
N PRO A 98 -8.05 3.18 2.84
CA PRO A 98 -8.87 3.87 1.83
C PRO A 98 -8.97 5.39 2.05
N ALA A 99 -8.67 5.86 3.27
CA ALA A 99 -8.76 7.27 3.64
C ALA A 99 -7.39 7.91 3.96
N ALA A 100 -6.28 7.31 3.49
CA ALA A 100 -4.93 7.87 3.65
C ALA A 100 -4.68 9.09 2.74
N SER A 101 -5.35 10.21 3.02
CA SER A 101 -5.29 11.45 2.23
C SER A 101 -3.89 12.05 2.12
N LYS A 102 -3.01 11.80 3.11
CA LYS A 102 -1.58 12.17 3.06
C LYS A 102 -0.83 11.49 1.91
N ARG A 103 -1.36 10.39 1.37
CA ARG A 103 -0.78 9.63 0.25
C ARG A 103 -1.36 10.00 -1.11
N GLY A 104 -2.30 10.95 -1.17
CA GLY A 104 -2.91 11.43 -2.41
C GLY A 104 -4.43 11.45 -2.36
N ARG A 105 -5.06 11.40 -3.53
CA ARG A 105 -6.52 11.39 -3.65
C ARG A 105 -7.10 10.11 -3.06
N THR A 106 -8.03 10.25 -2.13
CA THR A 106 -8.83 9.15 -1.60
C THR A 106 -10.01 8.87 -2.51
N VAL A 107 -10.43 7.62 -2.59
CA VAL A 107 -11.69 7.27 -3.28
C VAL A 107 -12.88 7.77 -2.47
N PRO A 108 -14.00 8.14 -3.12
CA PRO A 108 -15.23 8.45 -2.40
C PRO A 108 -15.80 7.18 -1.74
N GLU A 109 -16.51 7.33 -0.63
CA GLU A 109 -17.14 6.20 0.07
C GLU A 109 -18.19 5.48 -0.79
N SER A 110 -18.82 6.17 -1.75
CA SER A 110 -19.71 5.56 -2.74
C SER A 110 -19.00 4.48 -3.58
N ALA A 111 -17.74 4.71 -3.95
CA ALA A 111 -16.95 3.72 -4.68
C ALA A 111 -16.63 2.50 -3.80
N ILE A 112 -16.44 2.69 -2.49
CA ILE A 112 -16.30 1.56 -1.55
C ILE A 112 -17.59 0.75 -1.51
N GLY A 113 -18.75 1.40 -1.55
CA GLY A 113 -20.05 0.74 -1.68
C GLY A 113 -20.19 -0.08 -2.98
N GLU A 114 -19.74 0.47 -4.11
CA GLU A 114 -19.72 -0.27 -5.39
C GLU A 114 -18.79 -1.48 -5.34
N LEU A 115 -17.62 -1.36 -4.72
CA LEU A 115 -16.68 -2.47 -4.53
C LEU A 115 -17.25 -3.54 -3.58
N ALA A 116 -17.94 -3.13 -2.51
CA ALA A 116 -18.66 -4.05 -1.62
C ALA A 116 -19.73 -4.84 -2.38
N ALA A 117 -20.52 -4.16 -3.22
CA ALA A 117 -21.50 -4.82 -4.09
C ALA A 117 -20.85 -5.79 -5.09
N ALA A 118 -19.60 -5.55 -5.49
CA ALA A 118 -18.81 -6.42 -6.36
C ALA A 118 -18.07 -7.56 -5.62
N GLY A 119 -18.19 -7.64 -4.29
CA GLY A 119 -17.61 -8.73 -3.48
C GLY A 119 -16.38 -8.38 -2.66
N LEU A 120 -16.12 -7.08 -2.41
CA LEU A 120 -15.14 -6.64 -1.43
C LEU A 120 -15.52 -7.16 -0.03
N ASP A 121 -14.58 -7.80 0.67
CA ASP A 121 -14.86 -8.44 1.97
C ASP A 121 -14.61 -7.52 3.17
N GLY A 122 -13.77 -6.50 3.03
CA GLY A 122 -13.44 -5.58 4.12
C GLY A 122 -12.69 -4.33 3.69
N ILE A 123 -12.52 -3.43 4.67
CA ILE A 123 -11.71 -2.23 4.56
C ILE A 123 -10.78 -2.11 5.77
N GLU A 124 -9.60 -1.54 5.54
CA GLU A 124 -8.68 -1.22 6.61
C GLU A 124 -9.09 0.07 7.30
N VAL A 125 -9.36 -0.03 8.60
CA VAL A 125 -9.82 1.06 9.46
C VAL A 125 -8.69 1.54 10.35
N ASP A 126 -8.05 0.62 11.07
CA ASP A 126 -7.01 0.95 12.04
C ASP A 126 -5.64 1.02 11.34
N HIS A 127 -5.21 2.25 11.06
CA HIS A 127 -3.98 2.55 10.33
C HIS A 127 -3.40 3.91 10.77
N MET A 128 -2.08 4.08 10.64
CA MET A 128 -1.36 5.29 11.10
C MET A 128 -1.82 6.58 10.40
N ASP A 129 -2.28 6.48 9.16
CA ASP A 129 -2.76 7.63 8.37
C ASP A 129 -4.23 7.98 8.63
N HIS A 130 -4.93 7.21 9.47
CA HIS A 130 -6.33 7.47 9.83
C HIS A 130 -6.41 8.09 11.22
N GLU A 131 -6.83 9.36 11.27
CA GLU A 131 -7.15 10.03 12.53
C GLU A 131 -8.41 9.43 13.20
N PRO A 132 -8.63 9.62 14.51
CA PRO A 132 -9.75 9.00 15.24
C PRO A 132 -11.12 9.19 14.59
N ALA A 133 -11.41 10.39 14.06
CA ALA A 133 -12.67 10.68 13.35
C ALA A 133 -12.80 9.87 12.05
N THR A 134 -11.71 9.71 11.30
CA THR A 134 -11.66 8.88 10.10
C THR A 134 -11.93 7.42 10.43
N ARG A 135 -11.32 6.89 11.51
CA ARG A 135 -11.56 5.52 11.97
C ARG A 135 -13.02 5.30 12.36
N ALA A 136 -13.60 6.22 13.13
CA ALA A 136 -15.01 6.14 13.52
C ALA A 136 -15.94 6.12 12.30
N ARG A 137 -15.70 6.99 11.32
CA ARG A 137 -16.46 7.04 10.06
C ARG A 137 -16.33 5.74 9.25
N LEU A 138 -15.11 5.23 9.06
CA LEU A 138 -14.89 3.99 8.33
C LEU A 138 -15.49 2.76 9.04
N ARG A 139 -15.50 2.71 10.38
CA ARG A 139 -16.22 1.67 11.12
C ARG A 139 -17.72 1.71 10.86
N GLY A 140 -18.32 2.91 10.84
CA GLY A 140 -19.72 3.10 10.47
C GLY A 140 -20.00 2.58 9.06
N LEU A 141 -19.18 2.99 8.09
CA LEU A 141 -19.31 2.53 6.70
C LEU A 141 -19.17 1.01 6.57
N ALA A 142 -18.19 0.39 7.25
CA ALA A 142 -18.02 -1.06 7.24
C ALA A 142 -19.25 -1.78 7.80
N ALA A 143 -19.83 -1.26 8.89
CA ALA A 143 -21.05 -1.78 9.49
C ALA A 143 -22.26 -1.64 8.54
N ASP A 144 -22.45 -0.48 7.93
CA ASP A 144 -23.54 -0.21 6.98
C ASP A 144 -23.47 -1.10 5.74
N LEU A 145 -22.26 -1.40 5.25
CA LEU A 145 -22.03 -2.27 4.10
C LEU A 145 -21.96 -3.77 4.46
N GLY A 146 -21.93 -4.13 5.75
CA GLY A 146 -21.81 -5.52 6.19
C GLY A 146 -20.45 -6.17 5.87
N ILE A 147 -19.38 -5.37 5.80
CA ILE A 147 -18.02 -5.81 5.49
C ILE A 147 -17.09 -5.72 6.71
N LEU A 148 -15.94 -6.37 6.62
CA LEU A 148 -14.98 -6.45 7.73
C LEU A 148 -14.22 -5.14 7.93
N ALA A 149 -13.94 -4.79 9.19
CA ALA A 149 -13.05 -3.70 9.57
C ALA A 149 -11.71 -4.27 10.05
N THR A 150 -10.63 -4.03 9.31
CA THR A 150 -9.29 -4.56 9.63
C THR A 150 -8.35 -3.46 10.14
N GLY A 151 -7.18 -3.87 10.62
CA GLY A 151 -6.10 -2.98 11.01
C GLY A 151 -4.72 -3.54 10.72
N SER A 152 -3.80 -2.66 10.34
CA SER A 152 -2.39 -2.98 10.07
C SER A 152 -1.51 -1.77 10.34
N SER A 153 -0.30 -2.02 10.86
CA SER A 153 0.69 -0.97 10.99
C SER A 153 1.31 -0.54 9.66
N ASP A 154 1.17 -1.34 8.60
CA ASP A 154 1.80 -1.07 7.29
C ASP A 154 3.32 -0.80 7.45
N TYR A 155 3.95 -1.58 8.35
CA TYR A 155 5.34 -1.42 8.79
C TYR A 155 6.34 -1.67 7.66
N HIS A 156 7.31 -0.76 7.51
CA HIS A 156 8.34 -0.81 6.46
C HIS A 156 9.75 -0.55 7.02
N GLY A 157 10.03 -0.98 8.26
CA GLY A 157 11.33 -0.76 8.88
C GLY A 157 11.56 0.71 9.22
N SER A 158 12.79 1.17 9.05
CA SER A 158 13.19 2.58 9.21
C SER A 158 12.57 3.54 8.18
N ARG A 159 11.83 3.03 7.18
CA ARG A 159 11.17 3.86 6.15
C ARG A 159 9.87 4.52 6.64
N LYS A 160 9.34 4.09 7.79
CA LYS A 160 8.14 4.65 8.41
C LYS A 160 8.33 4.82 9.91
N THR A 161 7.55 5.70 10.51
CA THR A 161 7.59 5.99 11.94
C THR A 161 6.77 5.00 12.76
N CYS A 162 5.89 4.21 12.13
CA CYS A 162 5.10 3.22 12.84
C CYS A 162 5.94 2.06 13.34
N VAL A 163 5.52 1.44 14.44
CA VAL A 163 6.12 0.20 14.96
C VAL A 163 5.34 -1.01 14.46
N LEU A 164 6.01 -2.16 14.37
CA LEU A 164 5.35 -3.41 14.01
C LEU A 164 4.26 -3.74 15.04
N GLY A 165 3.03 -3.94 14.58
CA GLY A 165 1.88 -4.24 15.45
C GLY A 165 1.26 -3.02 16.14
N GLU A 166 1.62 -1.79 15.78
CA GLU A 166 1.00 -0.57 16.32
C GLU A 166 -0.52 -0.51 16.08
N PHE A 167 -0.96 -1.03 14.93
CA PHE A 167 -2.36 -1.25 14.60
C PHE A 167 -2.56 -2.71 14.24
N THR A 168 -3.64 -3.29 14.75
CA THR A 168 -3.93 -4.73 14.65
C THR A 168 -5.36 -4.95 14.19
N THR A 169 -5.61 -6.14 13.65
CA THR A 169 -6.96 -6.62 13.35
C THR A 169 -7.48 -7.41 14.53
N ASP A 170 -8.74 -7.17 14.92
CA ASP A 170 -9.39 -7.91 16.00
C ASP A 170 -9.34 -9.43 15.72
N PRO A 171 -9.00 -10.28 16.71
CA PRO A 171 -8.96 -11.73 16.53
C PRO A 171 -10.24 -12.35 15.97
N GLU A 172 -11.42 -11.80 16.29
CA GLU A 172 -12.69 -12.28 15.75
C GLU A 172 -12.83 -11.97 14.26
N VAL A 173 -12.39 -10.77 13.84
CA VAL A 173 -12.33 -10.37 12.43
C VAL A 173 -11.34 -11.25 11.68
N TYR A 174 -10.18 -11.55 12.26
CA TYR A 174 -9.24 -12.51 11.68
C TYR A 174 -9.84 -13.92 11.54
N GLY A 175 -10.60 -14.37 12.54
CA GLY A 175 -11.35 -15.62 12.48
C GLY A 175 -12.36 -15.63 11.32
N GLU A 176 -12.99 -14.50 11.04
CA GLU A 176 -13.92 -14.36 9.91
C GLU A 176 -13.21 -14.36 8.55
N ILE A 177 -12.07 -13.67 8.42
CA ILE A 177 -11.21 -13.76 7.23
C ILE A 177 -10.85 -15.23 6.97
N THR A 178 -10.44 -15.94 8.01
CA THR A 178 -10.08 -17.36 7.95
C THR A 178 -11.25 -18.23 7.49
N ARG A 179 -12.47 -17.99 7.99
CA ARG A 179 -13.67 -18.74 7.58
C ARG A 179 -14.06 -18.50 6.11
N ARG A 180 -13.84 -17.28 5.61
CA ARG A 180 -14.17 -16.91 4.22
C ARG A 180 -13.15 -17.41 3.20
N ALA A 181 -11.90 -17.59 3.62
CA ALA A 181 -10.83 -18.07 2.75
C ALA A 181 -10.99 -19.57 2.44
N THR A 182 -10.87 -19.94 1.17
CA THR A 182 -10.94 -21.32 0.67
C THR A 182 -9.71 -21.72 -0.15
N GLY A 183 -8.91 -20.75 -0.59
CA GLY A 183 -7.76 -20.97 -1.48
C GLY A 183 -6.48 -21.47 -0.80
N ALA A 184 -6.39 -21.36 0.53
CA ALA A 184 -5.25 -21.81 1.31
C ALA A 184 -5.64 -22.08 2.76
N PHE A 185 -4.89 -22.97 3.43
CA PHE A 185 -4.99 -23.13 4.87
C PHE A 185 -4.29 -21.95 5.57
N PRO A 186 -4.90 -21.31 6.59
CA PRO A 186 -4.25 -20.23 7.33
C PRO A 186 -2.96 -20.74 7.96
N VAL A 187 -1.88 -19.96 7.87
CA VAL A 187 -0.67 -20.25 8.64
C VAL A 187 -0.96 -19.88 10.10
N PRO A 188 -1.01 -20.84 11.04
CA PRO A 188 -1.23 -20.52 12.44
C PRO A 188 -0.01 -19.73 12.93
N GLY A 189 -0.21 -18.46 13.29
CA GLY A 189 0.83 -17.69 13.96
C GLY A 189 1.12 -18.31 15.32
N THR A 190 2.39 -18.38 15.72
CA THR A 190 2.81 -18.93 17.02
C THR A 190 2.43 -18.05 18.22
N GLY A 191 1.65 -16.99 18.03
CA GLY A 191 1.38 -15.96 19.04
C GLY A 191 2.67 -15.26 19.45
N GLY A 192 2.83 -13.99 19.09
CA GLY A 192 3.96 -13.20 19.58
C GLY A 192 3.88 -13.08 21.10
N SER A 193 4.66 -13.87 21.84
CA SER A 193 4.78 -13.81 23.29
C SER A 193 5.64 -12.62 23.70
N HIS A 194 5.20 -11.39 23.43
CA HIS A 194 5.89 -10.18 23.90
C HIS A 194 4.92 -9.10 24.32
N PHE A 195 4.18 -9.37 25.40
CA PHE A 195 3.81 -8.37 26.40
C PHE A 195 3.85 -9.06 27.77
N ALA A 196 4.96 -8.84 28.48
CA ALA A 196 5.12 -9.04 29.91
C ALA A 196 5.97 -7.88 30.43
#